data_AF-A0A7X6P6S9-F1
#
_entry.id   AF-A0A7X6P6S9-F1
#
_cell.length_a   1.000
_cell.length_b   1.000
_cell.length_c   1.000
_cell.angle_alpha   90.00
_cell.angle_beta   90.00
_cell.angle_gamma   90.00
#
_symmetry.space_group_name_H-M   'P 1'
#
loop_
_entity.id
_entity.type
_entity.pdbx_description
1 polymer ?
#
loop_
_entity_poly.entity_id
_entity_poly.type
_entity_poly.pdbx_seq_one_letter_code
_entity_poly.pdbx_strand_id
1 'polypeptide(L)'
;METRIREIKAKKFPDIRVKIIPGHFATRHSHINYFIDLTDVISHQKKALAAGKAFASQYSSNTAVDTIVCLDGGEVVAAFMAEALSNIDRYAVNSGSDIAIVTPETNSAGQLIL
;
A
#
# COMPACT_ATOMS: atom_id res chain seq x y z
N MET A 1 23.07 -3.16 13.61
CA MET A 1 22.59 -2.71 12.27
C MET A 1 22.51 -3.93 11.39
N GLU A 2 21.36 -4.23 10.79
CA GLU A 2 21.15 -5.43 9.96
C GLU A 2 21.92 -5.29 8.63
N THR A 3 22.89 -6.18 8.38
CA THR A 3 23.86 -6.04 7.28
C THR A 3 23.39 -6.65 5.97
N ARG A 4 22.30 -7.43 6.00
CA ARG A 4 21.78 -8.15 4.82
C ARG A 4 20.76 -7.34 4.01
N ILE A 5 20.44 -6.11 4.42
CA ILE A 5 19.44 -5.27 3.77
C ILE A 5 19.82 -5.02 2.30
N ARG A 6 18.85 -5.23 1.40
CA ARG A 6 18.92 -4.88 -0.02
C ARG A 6 17.74 -4.00 -0.38
N GLU A 7 17.97 -2.88 -1.06
CA GLU A 7 16.88 -2.05 -1.59
C GLU A 7 16.45 -2.52 -2.97
N ILE A 8 15.14 -2.56 -3.19
CA ILE A 8 14.55 -2.66 -4.53
C ILE A 8 13.75 -1.40 -4.83
N LYS A 9 13.75 -0.99 -6.10
CA LYS A 9 13.03 0.20 -6.58
C LYS A 9 11.92 -0.22 -7.52
N ALA A 10 10.77 0.45 -7.45
CA ALA A 10 9.70 0.21 -8.41
C ALA A 10 10.10 0.72 -9.80
N LYS A 11 9.91 -0.11 -10.85
CA LYS A 11 10.35 0.21 -12.22
C LYS A 11 9.69 1.48 -12.79
N LYS A 12 8.38 1.64 -12.55
CA LYS A 12 7.59 2.78 -13.05
C LYS A 12 7.59 3.98 -12.09
N PHE A 13 7.94 3.76 -10.82
CA PHE A 13 7.85 4.76 -9.76
C PHE A 13 9.15 4.75 -8.93
N PRO A 14 10.26 5.29 -9.48
CA PRO A 14 11.60 5.11 -8.90
C PRO A 14 11.78 5.70 -7.49
N ASP A 15 10.90 6.63 -7.10
CA ASP A 15 10.86 7.21 -5.75
C ASP A 15 10.33 6.23 -4.69
N ILE A 16 9.63 5.17 -5.13
CA ILE A 16 9.14 4.09 -4.28
C ILE A 16 10.21 3.01 -4.20
N ARG A 17 10.67 2.77 -2.98
CA ARG A 17 11.68 1.76 -2.66
C ARG A 17 11.28 1.02 -1.41
N VAL A 18 11.57 -0.27 -1.37
CA VAL A 18 11.38 -1.11 -0.19
C VAL A 18 12.67 -1.84 0.12
N LYS A 19 12.88 -2.14 1.40
CA LYS A 19 14.04 -2.89 1.88
C LYS A 19 13.65 -4.36 1.97
N ILE A 20 14.52 -5.22 1.48
CA ILE A 20 14.38 -6.67 1.53
C ILE A 20 15.51 -7.22 2.39
N ILE A 21 15.17 -8.07 3.35
CA ILE A 21 16.11 -8.71 4.26
C ILE A 21 16.02 -10.22 4.03
N PRO A 22 17.05 -10.87 3.45
CA PRO A 22 17.09 -12.32 3.35
C PRO A 22 17.40 -12.94 4.72
N GLY A 23 16.74 -14.05 5.03
CA GLY A 23 16.90 -14.73 6.31
C GLY A 23 15.99 -15.93 6.44
N HIS A 24 15.68 -16.30 7.67
CA HIS A 24 14.69 -17.32 7.99
C HIS A 24 13.68 -16.69 8.95
N PHE A 25 12.51 -16.35 8.42
CA PHE A 25 11.41 -15.78 9.18
C PHE A 25 10.25 -16.78 9.18
N ALA A 26 9.36 -16.67 10.15
CA ALA A 26 8.20 -17.55 10.26
C ALA A 26 6.94 -16.72 10.52
N THR A 27 5.88 -17.03 9.78
CA THR A 27 4.50 -16.69 10.16
C THR A 27 3.90 -17.88 10.90
N ARG A 28 2.62 -17.81 11.30
CA ARG A 28 1.94 -18.92 11.98
C ARG A 28 1.93 -20.24 11.20
N HIS A 29 1.97 -20.19 9.87
CA HIS A 29 1.77 -21.36 9.01
C HIS A 29 2.85 -21.54 7.94
N SER A 30 3.85 -20.66 7.87
CA SER A 30 4.86 -20.67 6.81
C SER A 30 6.22 -20.20 7.29
N HIS A 31 7.27 -20.82 6.77
CA HIS A 31 8.63 -20.30 6.84
C HIS A 31 8.91 -19.52 5.55
N ILE A 32 9.43 -18.30 5.68
CA ILE A 32 9.71 -17.40 4.56
C ILE A 32 11.18 -16.96 4.59
N ASN A 33 11.76 -16.80 3.41
CA ASN A 33 13.19 -16.53 3.26
C ASN A 33 13.53 -15.04 3.10
N TYR A 34 12.51 -14.19 3.03
CA TYR A 34 12.65 -12.75 2.83
C TYR A 34 11.63 -12.00 3.67
N PHE A 35 12.11 -10.97 4.35
CA PHE A 35 11.28 -9.95 4.97
C PHE A 35 11.27 -8.71 4.09
N ILE A 36 10.08 -8.22 3.75
CA ILE A 36 9.89 -6.98 3.01
C ILE A 36 9.50 -5.91 4.02
N ASP A 37 10.42 -4.98 4.26
CA ASP A 37 10.20 -3.87 5.18
C ASP A 37 9.52 -2.71 4.43
N LEU A 38 8.25 -2.50 4.79
CA LEU A 38 7.41 -1.43 4.28
C LEU A 38 7.37 -0.20 5.21
N THR A 39 8.06 -0.24 6.35
CA THR A 39 8.00 0.81 7.39
C THR A 39 8.18 2.19 6.78
N ASP A 40 9.20 2.35 5.93
CA ASP A 40 9.50 3.60 5.24
C ASP A 40 8.32 4.10 4.37
N VAL A 41 7.62 3.18 3.69
CA VAL A 41 6.52 3.51 2.77
C VAL A 41 5.28 3.96 3.55
N ILE A 42 4.97 3.28 4.65
CA ILE A 42 3.75 3.53 5.43
C ILE A 42 3.92 4.68 6.46
N SER A 43 5.14 4.93 6.95
CA SER A 43 5.37 5.91 8.02
C SER A 43 5.87 7.29 7.56
N HIS A 44 6.33 7.43 6.31
CA HIS A 44 6.81 8.72 5.80
C HIS A 44 5.86 9.32 4.77
N GLN A 45 5.32 10.50 5.08
CA GLN A 45 4.34 11.22 4.27
C GLN A 45 4.71 11.30 2.76
N LYS A 46 5.95 11.69 2.41
CA LYS A 46 6.37 11.79 1.00
C LYS A 46 6.37 10.44 0.27
N LYS A 47 6.78 9.36 0.96
CA LYS A 47 6.82 8.01 0.40
C LYS A 47 5.42 7.45 0.26
N ALA A 48 4.57 7.66 1.28
CA ALA A 48 3.17 7.27 1.25
C ALA A 48 2.40 7.98 0.11
N LEU A 49 2.63 9.29 -0.08
CA LEU A 49 2.05 10.07 -1.18
C LEU A 49 2.44 9.51 -2.56
N ALA A 50 3.74 9.22 -2.75
CA ALA A 50 4.22 8.63 -3.99
C ALA A 50 3.59 7.24 -4.23
N ALA A 51 3.49 6.41 -3.18
CA ALA A 51 2.85 5.10 -3.24
C ALA A 51 1.35 5.19 -3.56
N GLY A 52 0.62 6.08 -2.90
CA GLY A 52 -0.81 6.30 -3.15
C GLY A 52 -1.08 6.70 -4.61
N LYS A 53 -0.30 7.64 -5.16
CA LYS A 53 -0.38 8.03 -6.58
C LYS A 53 -0.06 6.88 -7.53
N ALA A 54 0.95 6.07 -7.20
CA ALA A 54 1.32 4.91 -7.99
C ALA A 54 0.21 3.85 -8.02
N PHE A 55 -0.42 3.57 -6.88
CA PHE A 55 -1.57 2.67 -6.81
C PHE A 55 -2.78 3.24 -7.56
N ALA A 56 -3.14 4.51 -7.32
CA ALA A 56 -4.26 5.16 -7.99
C ALA A 56 -4.15 5.07 -9.51
N SER A 57 -2.96 5.29 -10.08
CA SER A 57 -2.73 5.25 -11.54
C SER A 57 -3.13 3.94 -12.23
N GLN A 58 -3.22 2.84 -11.48
CA GLN A 58 -3.64 1.53 -12.01
C GLN A 58 -5.16 1.43 -12.19
N TYR A 59 -5.93 2.27 -11.48
CA TYR A 59 -7.39 2.21 -11.41
C TYR A 59 -8.08 3.45 -12.00
N SER A 60 -7.35 4.56 -12.15
CA SER A 60 -7.89 5.88 -12.50
C SER A 60 -8.81 5.94 -13.73
N SER A 61 -8.54 5.12 -14.76
CA SER A 61 -9.26 5.21 -16.04
C SER A 61 -10.42 4.22 -16.19
N ASN A 62 -10.39 3.09 -15.49
CA ASN A 62 -11.26 1.94 -15.81
C ASN A 62 -11.89 1.27 -14.58
N THR A 63 -11.68 1.78 -13.37
CA THR A 63 -12.20 1.13 -12.16
C THR A 63 -12.88 2.16 -11.27
N ALA A 64 -14.18 1.97 -11.06
CA ALA A 64 -14.91 2.68 -10.02
C ALA A 64 -14.52 2.10 -8.66
N VAL A 65 -14.14 2.96 -7.72
CA VAL A 65 -13.67 2.59 -6.39
C VAL A 65 -14.49 3.38 -5.38
N ASP A 66 -15.35 2.69 -4.64
CA ASP A 66 -16.13 3.24 -3.53
C ASP A 66 -15.41 3.05 -2.19
N THR A 67 -14.64 1.96 -2.03
CA THR A 67 -14.01 1.58 -0.77
C THR A 67 -12.59 1.05 -1.00
N ILE A 68 -11.63 1.49 -0.16
CA ILE A 68 -10.27 0.96 -0.06
C ILE A 68 -10.11 0.25 1.28
N VAL A 69 -9.86 -1.06 1.24
CA VAL A 69 -9.58 -1.87 2.43
C VAL A 69 -8.07 -1.89 2.70
N CYS A 70 -7.67 -1.42 3.87
CA CYS A 70 -6.28 -1.21 4.25
C CYS A 70 -5.82 -2.25 5.26
N LEU A 71 -4.65 -2.83 5.05
CA LEU A 71 -4.03 -3.76 5.98
C LEU A 71 -2.75 -3.14 6.55
N ASP A 72 -2.36 -3.59 7.74
CA ASP A 72 -1.01 -3.40 8.31
C ASP A 72 -0.51 -1.94 8.33
N GLY A 73 -1.36 -0.99 8.74
CA GLY A 73 -0.95 0.41 8.90
C GLY A 73 -0.88 1.20 7.58
N GLY A 74 -1.49 0.68 6.50
CA GLY A 74 -1.50 1.29 5.17
C GLY A 74 -2.47 2.45 4.97
N GLU A 75 -3.20 2.89 6.00
CA GLU A 75 -4.29 3.86 5.90
C GLU A 75 -3.83 5.20 5.30
N VAL A 76 -2.62 5.65 5.62
CA VAL A 76 -2.05 6.89 5.06
C VAL A 76 -1.79 6.76 3.56
N VAL A 77 -1.30 5.60 3.11
CA VAL A 77 -1.10 5.33 1.68
C VAL A 77 -2.45 5.30 0.96
N ALA A 78 -3.45 4.67 1.57
CA ALA A 78 -4.80 4.62 1.05
C ALA A 78 -5.49 5.98 1.00
N ALA A 79 -5.28 6.84 1.99
CA ALA A 79 -5.77 8.22 1.97
C ALA A 79 -5.22 8.99 0.78
N PHE A 80 -3.91 8.87 0.50
CA PHE A 80 -3.33 9.49 -0.69
C PHE A 80 -3.78 8.84 -2.00
N MET A 81 -4.10 7.54 -1.99
CA MET A 81 -4.69 6.87 -3.15
C MET A 81 -6.12 7.37 -3.40
N ALA A 82 -6.95 7.47 -2.37
CA ALA A 82 -8.31 8.00 -2.45
C ALA A 82 -8.30 9.44 -2.97
N GLU A 83 -7.47 10.30 -2.38
CA GLU A 83 -7.28 11.68 -2.84
C GLU A 83 -6.83 11.74 -4.31
N ALA A 84 -5.90 10.86 -4.71
CA ALA A 84 -5.45 10.80 -6.09
C ALA A 84 -6.54 10.30 -7.04
N LEU A 85 -7.38 9.34 -6.64
CA LEU A 85 -8.49 8.86 -7.47
C LEU A 85 -9.60 9.90 -7.62
N SER A 86 -9.91 10.62 -6.53
CA SER A 86 -10.99 11.62 -6.50
C SER A 86 -10.63 12.93 -7.19
N ASN A 87 -9.34 13.30 -7.24
CA ASN A 87 -8.86 14.59 -7.76
C ASN A 87 -8.23 14.53 -9.16
N ILE A 88 -8.39 13.43 -9.90
CA ILE A 88 -7.97 13.39 -11.33
C ILE A 88 -8.96 14.21 -12.18
N ASP A 89 -8.49 14.63 -13.35
CA ASP A 89 -9.23 15.26 -14.45
C ASP A 89 -10.72 14.87 -14.48
N ARG A 90 -11.60 15.81 -14.85
CA ARG A 90 -13.08 15.68 -14.75
C ARG A 90 -13.65 14.44 -15.46
N TYR A 91 -12.88 13.81 -16.33
CA TYR A 91 -13.24 12.62 -17.10
C TYR A 91 -12.80 11.30 -16.45
N ALA A 92 -12.11 11.32 -15.31
CA ALA A 92 -11.76 10.10 -14.58
C ALA A 92 -12.96 9.50 -13.87
N VAL A 93 -12.96 8.16 -13.78
CA VAL A 93 -14.08 7.36 -13.29
C VAL A 93 -14.48 7.74 -11.87
N ASN A 94 -13.50 8.11 -11.04
CA ASN A 94 -13.71 8.43 -9.62
C ASN A 94 -13.71 9.94 -9.33
N SER A 95 -13.69 10.80 -10.35
CA SER A 95 -13.62 12.26 -10.18
C SER A 95 -14.73 12.76 -9.25
N GLY A 96 -14.36 13.40 -8.14
CA GLY A 96 -15.28 13.92 -7.13
C GLY A 96 -15.92 12.88 -6.21
N SER A 97 -15.47 11.63 -6.24
CA SER A 97 -15.99 10.57 -5.36
C SER A 97 -15.49 10.73 -3.93
N ASP A 98 -16.35 10.43 -2.97
CA ASP A 98 -15.98 10.24 -1.57
C ASP A 98 -15.71 8.75 -1.33
N ILE A 99 -14.43 8.39 -1.19
CA ILE A 99 -13.98 7.00 -1.16
C ILE A 99 -13.76 6.58 0.30
N ALA A 100 -14.46 5.55 0.75
CA ALA A 100 -14.32 5.01 2.09
C ALA A 100 -12.95 4.34 2.27
N ILE A 101 -12.34 4.53 3.45
CA ILE A 101 -11.09 3.88 3.83
C ILE A 101 -11.37 3.05 5.07
N VAL A 102 -11.22 1.73 4.96
CA VAL A 102 -11.62 0.78 6.00
C VAL A 102 -10.45 -0.11 6.35
N THR A 103 -10.19 -0.28 7.64
CA THR A 103 -9.27 -1.31 8.14
C THR A 103 -10.12 -2.48 8.62
N PRO A 104 -9.97 -3.70 8.05
CA PRO A 104 -10.77 -4.84 8.44
C PRO A 104 -10.35 -5.33 9.83
N GLU A 105 -11.29 -5.94 10.54
CA GLU A 105 -10.98 -6.66 11.77
C GLU A 105 -10.29 -7.99 11.46
N THR A 106 -9.50 -8.49 12.39
CA THR A 106 -8.90 -9.82 12.27
C THR A 106 -9.34 -10.71 13.42
N ASN A 107 -9.76 -11.93 13.11
CA ASN A 107 -10.04 -12.90 14.16
C ASN A 107 -8.76 -13.51 14.72
N SER A 108 -8.92 -14.34 15.77
CA SER A 108 -7.82 -15.04 16.42
C SER A 108 -7.05 -16.00 15.49
N ALA A 109 -7.62 -16.39 14.34
CA ALA A 109 -6.96 -17.19 13.32
C ALA A 109 -6.20 -16.36 12.27
N GLY A 110 -6.32 -15.02 12.31
CA GLY A 110 -5.72 -14.11 11.33
C GLY A 110 -6.52 -13.97 10.04
N GLN A 111 -7.79 -14.34 10.03
CA GLN A 111 -8.69 -14.11 8.89
C GLN A 111 -9.26 -12.69 8.96
N LEU A 112 -9.36 -12.04 7.81
CA LEU A 112 -9.99 -10.73 7.67
C LEU A 112 -11.51 -10.86 7.83
N ILE A 113 -12.09 -9.97 8.63
CA ILE A 113 -13.53 -9.81 8.86
C ILE A 113 -13.89 -8.37 8.51
N LEU A 114 -14.96 -8.21 7.71
CA LEU A 114 -15.58 -6.94 7.36
C LEU A 114 -17.03 -6.94 7.84
#